data_AF-A0A7L2VS94-F1
#
_entry.id   AF-A0A7L2VS94-F1
#
_cell.length_a   1.000
_cell.length_b   1.000
_cell.length_c   1.000
_cell.angle_alpha   90.00
_cell.angle_beta   90.00
_cell.angle_gamma   90.00
#
_symmetry.space_group_name_H-M   'P 1'
#
loop_
_entity.id
_entity.type
_entity.pdbx_description
1 polymer ?
#
loop_
_entity_poly.entity_id
_entity_poly.type
_entity_poly.pdbx_seq_one_letter_code
_entity_poly.pdbx_strand_id
1 'polypeptide(L)'
;LQVNNNGVISFDTRVSQYTPEPFPLADGRPFVTPFWADVDNVRGGDIFYRQSTQRDLLETITRDINRYFPNLPYVASWAFVATWEHVAYYGSMSQKGNTFQAALTTNTNMSFIILNYGDIQWTTGTASDGDPETGLGGTPAHAGFNSGDDTNFYNIPGSQTDAIINITKTSNVKVPGRWVFQVDDFKVTGVPTQPPKMADADCWL
;
A
#
# COMPACT_ATOMS: atom_id res chain seq x y z
N LEU A 1 1.67 -15.65 -4.35
CA LEU A 1 1.01 -14.33 -4.34
C LEU A 1 -0.50 -14.51 -4.40
N GLN A 2 -1.20 -14.01 -3.39
CA GLN A 2 -2.66 -13.92 -3.34
C GLN A 2 -3.02 -12.45 -3.16
N VAL A 3 -3.95 -11.94 -3.98
CA VAL A 3 -4.52 -10.59 -3.80
C VAL A 3 -5.83 -10.75 -3.08
N ASN A 4 -5.94 -10.09 -1.93
CA ASN A 4 -7.13 -10.07 -1.12
C ASN A 4 -7.90 -8.76 -1.36
N ASN A 5 -9.23 -8.81 -1.28
CA ASN A 5 -10.09 -7.65 -1.48
C ASN A 5 -9.80 -6.53 -0.47
N ASN A 6 -9.50 -6.87 0.77
CA ASN A 6 -9.20 -5.98 1.90
C ASN A 6 -7.81 -5.34 1.83
N GLY A 7 -7.25 -5.13 0.64
CA GLY A 7 -5.99 -4.39 0.47
C GLY A 7 -4.74 -5.12 0.96
N VAL A 8 -4.67 -6.45 0.79
CA VAL A 8 -3.52 -7.27 1.21
C VAL A 8 -2.99 -8.11 0.04
N ILE A 9 -1.66 -8.17 -0.10
CA ILE A 9 -0.93 -9.10 -0.96
C ILE A 9 -0.12 -10.04 -0.07
N SER A 10 -0.52 -11.31 0.00
CA SER A 10 0.19 -12.34 0.75
C SER A 10 0.93 -13.31 -0.17
N PHE A 11 1.93 -14.01 0.36
CA PHE A 11 2.80 -14.86 -0.44
C PHE A 11 2.31 -16.31 -0.49
N ASP A 12 1.98 -16.89 0.66
CA ASP A 12 1.70 -18.33 0.81
C ASP A 12 0.27 -18.67 1.27
N THR A 13 -0.34 -17.81 2.09
CA THR A 13 -1.64 -18.09 2.74
C THR A 13 -2.67 -17.02 2.41
N ARG A 14 -3.94 -17.40 2.38
CA ARG A 14 -5.03 -16.42 2.26
C ARG A 14 -5.20 -15.70 3.61
N VAL A 15 -5.40 -14.39 3.53
CA VAL A 15 -5.82 -13.57 4.68
C VAL A 15 -7.34 -13.46 4.62
N SER A 16 -8.05 -13.85 5.68
CA SER A 16 -9.51 -13.75 5.77
C SER A 16 -9.98 -12.63 6.68
N GLN A 17 -9.07 -12.06 7.47
CA GLN A 17 -9.33 -10.95 8.36
C GLN A 17 -9.59 -9.66 7.58
N TYR A 18 -10.62 -8.93 8.01
CA TYR A 18 -11.00 -7.63 7.45
C TYR A 18 -10.65 -6.48 8.39
N THR A 19 -10.75 -6.69 9.70
CA THR A 19 -10.25 -5.75 10.71
C THR A 19 -8.72 -5.87 10.78
N PRO A 20 -7.96 -4.78 10.59
CA PRO A 20 -6.51 -4.83 10.60
C PRO A 20 -5.93 -5.05 12.00
N GLU A 21 -4.82 -5.77 12.07
CA GLU A 21 -4.03 -6.01 13.29
C GLU A 21 -2.67 -5.30 13.22
N PRO A 22 -2.14 -4.83 14.36
CA PRO A 22 -0.86 -4.11 14.40
C PRO A 22 0.30 -5.02 14.04
N PHE A 23 1.38 -4.44 13.50
CA PHE A 23 2.61 -5.18 13.24
C PHE A 23 3.57 -5.15 14.44
N PRO A 24 4.35 -6.22 14.65
CA PRO A 24 4.36 -7.47 13.88
C PRO A 24 3.11 -8.31 14.18
N LEU A 25 2.68 -9.12 13.20
CA LEU A 25 1.52 -9.99 13.39
C LEU A 25 1.89 -11.20 14.25
N ALA A 26 1.04 -11.49 15.23
CA ALA A 26 1.24 -12.61 16.15
C ALA A 26 1.30 -13.97 15.45
N ASP A 27 0.67 -14.11 14.27
CA ASP A 27 0.67 -15.32 13.47
C ASP A 27 1.82 -15.41 12.46
N GLY A 28 2.74 -14.44 12.46
CA GLY A 28 3.98 -14.46 11.68
C GLY A 28 3.76 -14.46 10.16
N ARG A 29 2.58 -14.06 9.67
CA ARG A 29 2.29 -14.11 8.23
C ARG A 29 3.03 -13.02 7.47
N PRO A 30 3.76 -13.35 6.39
CA PRO A 30 4.34 -12.34 5.53
C PRO A 30 3.29 -11.78 4.56
N PHE A 31 3.16 -10.46 4.53
CA PHE A 31 2.38 -9.78 3.48
C PHE A 31 2.75 -8.30 3.33
N VAL A 32 2.33 -7.76 2.20
CA VAL A 32 2.33 -6.32 1.90
C VAL A 32 0.91 -5.83 1.93
N THR A 33 0.66 -4.70 2.59
CA THR A 33 -0.64 -4.06 2.58
C THR A 33 -0.52 -2.59 2.20
N PRO A 34 -0.94 -2.19 0.98
CA PRO A 34 -1.10 -0.77 0.70
C PRO A 34 -2.15 -0.16 1.63
N PHE A 35 -3.27 -0.85 1.91
CA PHE A 35 -4.35 -0.32 2.76
C PHE A 35 -5.27 -1.45 3.28
N TRP A 36 -4.93 -2.05 4.43
CA TRP A 36 -5.70 -3.15 5.02
C TRP A 36 -6.93 -2.64 5.76
N ALA A 37 -8.10 -2.85 5.17
CA ALA A 37 -9.40 -2.56 5.77
C ALA A 37 -10.51 -3.37 5.11
N ASP A 38 -11.71 -3.36 5.69
CA ASP A 38 -12.87 -4.12 5.22
C ASP A 38 -13.45 -3.55 3.91
N VAL A 39 -12.88 -3.97 2.78
CA VAL A 39 -13.24 -3.53 1.43
C VAL A 39 -14.39 -4.38 0.89
N ASP A 40 -15.41 -3.72 0.35
CA ASP A 40 -16.54 -4.34 -0.31
C ASP A 40 -16.65 -3.86 -1.76
N ASN A 41 -15.91 -4.53 -2.65
CA ASN A 41 -15.93 -4.22 -4.09
C ASN A 41 -17.21 -4.72 -4.80
N VAL A 42 -18.16 -5.32 -4.09
CA VAL A 42 -19.53 -5.54 -4.61
C VAL A 42 -20.32 -4.24 -4.55
N ARG A 43 -20.06 -3.39 -3.55
CA ARG A 43 -20.68 -2.07 -3.40
C ARG A 43 -20.10 -1.01 -4.32
N GLY A 44 -18.82 -1.11 -4.67
CA GLY A 44 -18.19 -0.18 -5.60
C GLY A 44 -16.70 -0.43 -5.78
N GLY A 45 -16.22 -0.09 -6.98
CA GLY A 45 -14.83 -0.22 -7.38
C GLY A 45 -14.44 -1.61 -7.83
N ASP A 46 -13.21 -1.72 -8.32
CA ASP A 46 -12.67 -2.93 -8.92
C ASP A 46 -11.24 -3.18 -8.45
N ILE A 47 -10.82 -4.44 -8.54
CA ILE A 47 -9.48 -4.88 -8.12
C ILE A 47 -8.79 -5.53 -9.31
N PHE A 48 -7.66 -4.97 -9.69
CA PHE A 48 -6.87 -5.43 -10.83
C PHE A 48 -5.50 -5.86 -10.35
N TYR A 49 -4.97 -6.96 -10.88
CA TYR A 49 -3.57 -7.32 -10.64
C TYR A 49 -2.95 -8.02 -11.83
N ARG A 50 -1.63 -7.85 -11.98
CA ARG A 50 -0.85 -8.50 -13.03
C ARG A 50 0.60 -8.70 -12.61
N GLN A 51 1.19 -9.78 -13.11
CA GLN A 51 2.65 -9.89 -13.23
C GLN A 51 3.06 -9.32 -14.59
N SER A 52 4.23 -8.68 -14.65
CA SER A 52 4.71 -8.03 -15.86
C SER A 52 6.22 -8.12 -15.99
N THR A 53 6.64 -8.42 -17.22
CA THR A 53 8.01 -8.26 -17.71
C THR A 53 8.05 -7.27 -18.88
N GLN A 54 7.01 -6.43 -19.03
CA GLN A 54 6.92 -5.47 -20.11
C GLN A 54 7.99 -4.39 -19.95
N ARG A 55 8.72 -4.13 -21.03
CA ARG A 55 9.88 -3.23 -21.06
C ARG A 55 9.57 -1.85 -20.50
N ASP A 56 8.51 -1.21 -20.99
CA ASP A 56 8.17 0.17 -20.61
C ASP A 56 7.90 0.32 -19.11
N LEU A 57 7.19 -0.64 -18.51
CA LEU A 57 6.95 -0.65 -17.07
C LEU A 57 8.25 -0.86 -16.29
N LEU A 58 9.08 -1.82 -16.69
CA LEU A 58 10.34 -2.13 -16.02
C LEU A 58 11.35 -0.98 -16.14
N GLU A 59 11.41 -0.29 -17.28
CA GLU A 59 12.24 0.91 -17.48
C GLU A 59 11.78 2.06 -16.57
N THR A 60 10.47 2.29 -16.46
CA THR A 60 9.92 3.28 -15.53
C THR A 60 10.24 2.96 -14.07
N ILE A 61 10.01 1.71 -13.63
CA ILE A 61 10.36 1.26 -12.27
C ILE A 61 11.87 1.43 -12.02
N THR A 62 12.71 1.01 -12.98
CA THR A 62 14.16 1.14 -12.89
C THR A 62 14.60 2.58 -12.71
N ARG A 63 14.05 3.50 -13.51
CA ARG A 63 14.33 4.94 -13.40
C ARG A 63 13.92 5.49 -12.03
N ASP A 64 12.74 5.14 -11.55
CA ASP A 64 12.22 5.62 -10.27
C ASP A 64 13.05 5.11 -9.08
N ILE A 65 13.34 3.80 -9.03
CA ILE A 65 14.17 3.23 -7.96
C ILE A 65 15.57 3.85 -7.97
N ASN A 66 16.23 3.97 -9.13
CA ASN A 66 17.56 4.58 -9.20
C ASN A 66 17.54 6.08 -8.85
N ARG A 67 16.41 6.78 -9.04
CA ARG A 67 16.24 8.16 -8.58
C ARG A 67 16.14 8.24 -7.05
N TYR A 68 15.43 7.32 -6.41
CA TYR A 68 15.25 7.31 -4.95
C TYR A 68 16.43 6.71 -4.21
N PHE A 69 17.15 5.76 -4.83
CA PHE A 69 18.27 5.02 -4.29
C PHE A 69 19.49 5.10 -5.23
N PRO A 70 20.12 6.28 -5.40
CA PRO A 70 21.15 6.52 -6.41
C PRO A 70 22.45 5.72 -6.22
N ASN A 71 22.64 5.11 -5.03
CA ASN A 71 23.80 4.30 -4.71
C ASN A 71 23.60 2.80 -4.99
N LEU A 72 22.41 2.40 -5.46
CA LEU A 72 22.09 1.01 -5.77
C LEU A 72 22.02 0.81 -7.28
N PRO A 73 22.74 -0.15 -7.88
CA PRO A 73 22.68 -0.42 -9.31
C PRO A 73 21.46 -1.28 -9.66
N TYR A 74 20.26 -0.69 -9.57
CA TYR A 74 19.01 -1.43 -9.77
C TYR A 74 18.54 -1.42 -11.22
N VAL A 75 18.09 -2.58 -11.72
CA VAL A 75 17.45 -2.73 -13.05
C VAL A 75 16.36 -3.78 -12.91
N ALA A 76 15.09 -3.37 -12.91
CA ALA A 76 13.97 -4.28 -12.70
C ALA A 76 13.93 -5.36 -13.78
N SER A 77 13.81 -6.63 -13.38
CA SER A 77 13.60 -7.76 -14.30
C SER A 77 12.16 -8.28 -14.25
N TRP A 78 11.43 -7.97 -13.17
CA TRP A 78 10.05 -8.39 -12.96
C TRP A 78 9.30 -7.40 -12.06
N ALA A 79 8.00 -7.28 -12.29
CA ALA A 79 7.09 -6.56 -11.41
C ALA A 79 5.75 -7.29 -11.26
N PHE A 80 5.15 -7.17 -10.08
CA PHE A 80 3.76 -7.45 -9.82
C PHE A 80 3.07 -6.16 -9.39
N VAL A 81 1.91 -5.85 -9.98
CA VAL A 81 1.14 -4.66 -9.68
C VAL A 81 -0.27 -5.08 -9.30
N ALA A 82 -0.76 -4.62 -8.16
CA ALA A 82 -2.15 -4.76 -7.74
C ALA A 82 -2.73 -3.37 -7.41
N THR A 83 -3.88 -3.05 -7.99
CA THR A 83 -4.62 -1.81 -7.80
C THR A 83 -6.01 -2.12 -7.27
N TRP A 84 -6.41 -1.43 -6.22
CA TRP A 84 -7.78 -1.32 -5.75
C TRP A 84 -8.27 0.04 -6.23
N GLU A 85 -9.14 0.06 -7.22
CA GLU A 85 -9.61 1.27 -7.89
C GLU A 85 -11.01 1.61 -7.40
N HIS A 86 -11.15 2.77 -6.78
CA HIS A 86 -12.42 3.32 -6.29
C HIS A 86 -13.23 2.34 -5.41
N VAL A 87 -12.54 1.55 -4.59
CA VAL A 87 -13.19 0.51 -3.79
C VAL A 87 -13.97 1.08 -2.61
N ALA A 88 -15.20 0.61 -2.43
CA ALA A 88 -16.05 0.95 -1.28
C ALA A 88 -15.68 0.14 -0.03
N TYR A 89 -16.16 0.58 1.13
CA TYR A 89 -16.04 -0.16 2.39
C TYR A 89 -17.29 -0.97 2.70
N TYR A 90 -17.12 -2.03 3.49
CA TYR A 90 -18.21 -2.87 3.94
C TYR A 90 -19.23 -2.11 4.77
N GLY A 91 -20.50 -2.24 4.36
CA GLY A 91 -21.62 -1.53 4.98
C GLY A 91 -21.78 -0.08 4.55
N SER A 92 -21.02 0.40 3.55
CA SER A 92 -21.19 1.76 3.03
C SER A 92 -22.63 2.03 2.57
N MET A 93 -23.14 3.18 2.99
CA MET A 93 -24.36 3.84 2.51
C MET A 93 -24.03 5.09 1.67
N SER A 94 -22.75 5.34 1.43
CA SER A 94 -22.22 6.48 0.66
C SER A 94 -21.63 6.05 -0.69
N GLN A 95 -21.27 7.03 -1.52
CA GLN A 95 -20.53 6.83 -2.78
C GLN A 95 -19.01 7.05 -2.62
N LYS A 96 -18.48 6.91 -1.40
CA LYS A 96 -17.05 7.08 -1.14
C LYS A 96 -16.27 5.88 -1.65
N GLY A 97 -15.14 6.14 -2.29
CA GLY A 97 -14.23 5.13 -2.84
C GLY A 97 -12.78 5.45 -2.51
N ASN A 98 -11.98 4.42 -2.28
CA ASN A 98 -10.54 4.52 -2.12
C ASN A 98 -9.83 3.98 -3.36
N THR A 99 -8.79 4.68 -3.84
CA THR A 99 -7.88 4.19 -4.87
C THR A 99 -6.46 4.06 -4.30
N PHE A 100 -5.90 2.86 -4.33
CA PHE A 100 -4.54 2.59 -3.89
C PHE A 100 -3.91 1.43 -4.65
N GLN A 101 -2.59 1.38 -4.68
CA GLN A 101 -1.83 0.40 -5.45
C GLN A 101 -0.59 -0.05 -4.70
N ALA A 102 -0.25 -1.33 -4.86
CA ALA A 102 1.06 -1.86 -4.51
C ALA A 102 1.74 -2.44 -5.76
N ALA A 103 3.02 -2.13 -5.91
CA ALA A 103 3.91 -2.78 -6.86
C ALA A 103 5.07 -3.46 -6.12
N LEU A 104 5.27 -4.74 -6.39
CA LEU A 104 6.41 -5.53 -5.93
C LEU A 104 7.34 -5.70 -7.12
N THR A 105 8.62 -5.41 -6.96
CA THR A 105 9.56 -5.49 -8.08
C THR A 105 10.90 -6.04 -7.63
N THR A 106 11.58 -6.76 -8.51
CA THR A 106 12.86 -7.38 -8.21
C THR A 106 13.75 -7.41 -9.44
N ASN A 107 15.06 -7.42 -9.20
CA ASN A 107 16.06 -7.81 -10.19
C ASN A 107 16.74 -9.14 -9.84
N THR A 108 16.06 -9.98 -9.04
CA THR A 108 16.52 -11.21 -8.37
C THR A 108 17.46 -11.03 -7.18
N ASN A 109 18.21 -9.93 -7.12
CA ASN A 109 19.14 -9.66 -6.02
C ASN A 109 18.59 -8.63 -5.03
N MET A 110 17.99 -7.57 -5.57
CA MET A 110 17.33 -6.49 -4.84
C MET A 110 15.84 -6.52 -5.12
N SER A 111 15.04 -6.30 -4.07
CA SER A 111 13.59 -6.32 -4.12
C SER A 111 13.02 -5.06 -3.46
N PHE A 112 12.02 -4.48 -4.11
CA PHE A 112 11.37 -3.26 -3.64
C PHE A 112 9.86 -3.41 -3.57
N ILE A 113 9.29 -2.72 -2.58
CA ILE A 113 7.86 -2.44 -2.48
C ILE A 113 7.65 -0.98 -2.84
N ILE A 114 6.71 -0.69 -3.74
CA ILE A 114 6.21 0.65 -4.04
C ILE A 114 4.72 0.66 -3.68
N LEU A 115 4.31 1.56 -2.79
CA LEU A 115 2.91 1.80 -2.44
C LEU A 115 2.51 3.19 -2.94
N ASN A 116 1.41 3.26 -3.68
CA ASN A 116 0.86 4.50 -4.25
C ASN A 116 -0.56 4.71 -3.74
N TYR A 117 -0.88 5.96 -3.41
CA TYR A 117 -2.17 6.37 -2.85
C TYR A 117 -2.79 7.45 -3.73
N GLY A 118 -3.96 7.13 -4.30
CA GLY A 118 -4.83 8.07 -5.01
C GLY A 118 -5.81 8.73 -4.04
N ASP A 119 -7.10 8.68 -4.34
CA ASP A 119 -8.12 9.18 -3.42
C ASP A 119 -8.29 8.23 -2.22
N ILE A 120 -8.25 8.77 -1.01
CA ILE A 120 -8.55 8.05 0.23
C ILE A 120 -9.62 8.84 0.98
N GLN A 121 -10.84 8.30 1.01
CA GLN A 121 -12.05 8.96 1.49
C GLN A 121 -12.67 8.30 2.72
N TRP A 122 -12.24 7.08 3.05
CA TRP A 122 -12.69 6.28 4.18
C TRP A 122 -11.51 5.50 4.78
N THR A 123 -11.61 5.11 6.05
CA THR A 123 -10.58 4.34 6.77
C THR A 123 -11.08 3.02 7.33
N THR A 124 -12.40 2.85 7.48
CA THR A 124 -12.97 1.78 8.29
C THR A 124 -14.31 1.30 7.73
N GLY A 125 -14.53 -0.01 7.71
CA GLY A 125 -15.83 -0.61 7.42
C GLY A 125 -16.68 -0.82 8.67
N THR A 126 -17.99 -1.05 8.48
CA THR A 126 -18.94 -1.19 9.60
C THR A 126 -18.69 -2.42 10.48
N ALA A 127 -18.10 -3.50 9.94
CA ALA A 127 -17.71 -4.67 10.74
C ALA A 127 -16.46 -4.41 11.61
N SER A 128 -15.80 -3.27 11.42
CA SER A 128 -14.67 -2.78 12.21
C SER A 128 -15.04 -1.52 13.00
N ASP A 129 -16.34 -1.38 13.35
CA ASP A 129 -16.93 -0.26 14.10
C ASP A 129 -16.91 1.10 13.38
N GLY A 130 -16.76 1.10 12.05
CA GLY A 130 -16.85 2.30 11.22
C GLY A 130 -18.29 2.80 11.03
N ASP A 131 -18.44 4.10 10.82
CA ASP A 131 -19.73 4.72 10.50
C ASP A 131 -20.15 4.46 9.04
N PRO A 132 -21.41 4.05 8.77
CA PRO A 132 -21.87 3.63 7.44
C PRO A 132 -21.96 4.76 6.40
N GLU A 133 -22.00 6.03 6.81
CA GLU A 133 -22.11 7.18 5.89
C GLU A 133 -20.73 7.78 5.59
N THR A 134 -19.85 7.80 6.57
CA THR A 134 -18.54 8.45 6.47
C THR A 134 -17.42 7.47 6.18
N GLY A 135 -17.54 6.20 6.61
CA GLY A 135 -16.48 5.20 6.54
C GLY A 135 -15.31 5.52 7.47
N LEU A 136 -15.58 6.27 8.55
CA LEU A 136 -14.61 6.71 9.54
C LEU A 136 -14.97 6.21 10.93
N GLY A 137 -14.04 6.34 11.88
CA GLY A 137 -14.18 5.80 13.23
C GLY A 137 -13.78 4.33 13.33
N GLY A 138 -14.06 3.69 14.46
CA GLY A 138 -13.76 2.27 14.68
C GLY A 138 -12.26 1.95 14.68
N THR A 139 -11.88 0.85 14.04
CA THR A 139 -10.48 0.41 13.84
C THR A 139 -9.97 0.82 12.45
N PRO A 140 -9.17 1.89 12.31
CA PRO A 140 -8.74 2.39 11.02
C PRO A 140 -7.79 1.45 10.27
N ALA A 141 -7.75 1.63 8.96
CA ALA A 141 -6.89 0.89 8.06
C ALA A 141 -5.40 0.86 8.47
N HIS A 142 -4.71 -0.18 8.02
CA HIS A 142 -3.26 -0.34 8.23
C HIS A 142 -2.53 -0.37 6.88
N ALA A 143 -1.51 0.47 6.71
CA ALA A 143 -0.63 0.48 5.55
C ALA A 143 0.82 0.12 5.93
N GLY A 144 1.46 -0.77 5.17
CA GLY A 144 2.82 -1.22 5.45
C GLY A 144 3.13 -2.60 4.92
N PHE A 145 4.05 -3.29 5.58
CA PHE A 145 4.37 -4.70 5.32
C PHE A 145 4.92 -5.39 6.56
N ASN A 146 4.79 -6.72 6.58
CA ASN A 146 5.33 -7.61 7.60
C ASN A 146 6.06 -8.76 6.90
N SER A 147 7.30 -9.05 7.29
CA SER A 147 8.09 -10.17 6.75
C SER A 147 7.84 -11.49 7.47
N GLY A 148 7.15 -11.48 8.61
CA GLY A 148 6.80 -12.71 9.35
C GLY A 148 7.90 -13.24 10.27
N ASP A 149 8.96 -12.45 10.51
CA ASP A 149 10.11 -12.81 11.34
C ASP A 149 10.22 -11.94 12.60
N ASP A 150 9.12 -11.30 13.00
CA ASP A 150 8.95 -10.38 14.14
C ASP A 150 9.87 -9.13 14.14
N THR A 151 10.76 -8.98 13.17
CA THR A 151 11.82 -7.96 13.18
C THR A 151 11.77 -7.05 11.96
N ASN A 152 11.42 -7.60 10.79
CA ASN A 152 11.33 -6.87 9.54
C ASN A 152 9.86 -6.56 9.23
N PHE A 153 9.39 -5.44 9.77
CA PHE A 153 8.07 -4.89 9.46
C PHE A 153 8.14 -3.36 9.42
N TYR A 154 7.17 -2.75 8.74
CA TYR A 154 7.04 -1.31 8.72
C TYR A 154 5.57 -0.90 8.76
N ASN A 155 5.26 0.01 9.69
CA ASN A 155 3.96 0.68 9.77
C ASN A 155 4.14 2.08 9.13
N ILE A 156 3.39 2.39 8.06
CA ILE A 156 3.37 3.76 7.55
C ILE A 156 2.78 4.68 8.62
N PRO A 157 3.37 5.87 8.88
CA PRO A 157 2.85 6.82 9.85
C PRO A 157 1.36 7.10 9.69
N GLY A 158 0.65 7.07 10.80
CA GLY A 158 -0.81 7.22 10.84
C GLY A 158 -1.58 5.91 10.69
N SER A 159 -0.94 4.80 10.32
CA SER A 159 -1.60 3.49 10.29
C SER A 159 -2.29 3.14 11.60
N GLN A 160 -3.47 2.52 11.52
CA GLN A 160 -4.34 2.21 12.65
C GLN A 160 -4.78 3.39 13.51
N THR A 161 -4.72 4.60 12.93
CA THR A 161 -5.27 5.80 13.54
C THR A 161 -6.03 6.57 12.49
N ASP A 162 -6.90 7.49 12.91
CA ASP A 162 -7.63 8.37 11.99
C ASP A 162 -6.70 9.17 11.06
N ALA A 163 -5.43 9.34 11.44
CA ALA A 163 -4.45 10.05 10.64
C ALA A 163 -4.11 9.35 9.31
N ILE A 164 -4.39 8.05 9.14
CA ILE A 164 -4.12 7.33 7.89
C ILE A 164 -4.89 7.93 6.69
N ILE A 165 -6.00 8.64 6.92
CA ILE A 165 -6.72 9.36 5.87
C ILE A 165 -5.82 10.35 5.11
N ASN A 166 -4.74 10.84 5.74
CA ASN A 166 -3.78 11.76 5.13
C ASN A 166 -2.62 11.08 4.40
N ILE A 167 -2.64 9.76 4.21
CA ILE A 167 -1.54 8.98 3.61
C ILE A 167 -1.13 9.50 2.22
N THR A 168 -2.10 10.04 1.47
CA THR A 168 -1.94 10.69 0.15
C THR A 168 -1.01 11.91 0.16
N LYS A 169 -0.76 12.49 1.34
CA LYS A 169 0.09 13.68 1.54
C LYS A 169 1.45 13.36 2.11
N THR A 170 1.71 12.09 2.47
CA THR A 170 2.93 11.65 3.15
C THR A 170 3.81 10.82 2.22
N SER A 171 5.11 10.75 2.50
CA SER A 171 6.07 10.01 1.68
C SER A 171 7.41 9.84 2.40
N ASN A 172 8.15 8.78 2.05
CA ASN A 172 9.58 8.63 2.36
C ASN A 172 10.52 8.95 1.17
N VAL A 173 9.97 9.19 -0.02
CA VAL A 173 10.72 9.51 -1.25
C VAL A 173 10.43 10.93 -1.79
N LYS A 174 9.78 11.77 -0.98
CA LYS A 174 9.39 13.17 -1.31
C LYS A 174 8.45 13.28 -2.52
N VAL A 175 7.67 12.23 -2.79
CA VAL A 175 6.58 12.22 -3.78
C VAL A 175 5.29 11.96 -2.99
N PRO A 176 4.41 12.96 -2.80
CA PRO A 176 3.20 12.81 -2.00
C PRO A 176 2.40 11.56 -2.39
N GLY A 177 2.01 10.75 -1.41
CA GLY A 177 1.22 9.53 -1.65
C GLY A 177 2.05 8.38 -2.22
N ARG A 178 3.38 8.47 -2.25
CA ARG A 178 4.26 7.37 -2.64
C ARG A 178 5.21 6.98 -1.52
N TRP A 179 5.26 5.68 -1.26
CA TRP A 179 6.16 5.05 -0.31
C TRP A 179 6.97 3.95 -1.00
N VAL A 180 8.29 3.94 -0.81
CA VAL A 180 9.18 2.98 -1.49
C VAL A 180 10.16 2.38 -0.50
N PHE A 181 10.26 1.06 -0.46
CA PHE A 181 11.10 0.32 0.48
C PHE A 181 11.94 -0.70 -0.25
N GLN A 182 13.26 -0.72 0.00
CA GLN A 182 14.10 -1.88 -0.28
C GLN A 182 13.84 -2.92 0.80
N VAL A 183 13.54 -4.17 0.44
CA VAL A 183 13.10 -5.21 1.40
C VAL A 183 14.00 -6.45 1.44
N ASP A 184 14.94 -6.61 0.51
CA ASP A 184 15.98 -7.65 0.57
C ASP A 184 17.07 -7.38 1.62
N ASP A 185 17.36 -6.10 1.89
CA ASP A 185 18.24 -5.62 2.97
C ASP A 185 17.50 -4.48 3.68
N PHE A 186 16.37 -4.82 4.32
CA PHE A 186 15.50 -3.81 4.91
C PHE A 186 16.23 -3.04 6.03
N LYS A 187 16.37 -1.74 5.80
CA LYS A 187 16.79 -0.76 6.80
C LYS A 187 15.72 0.31 6.83
N VAL A 188 15.33 0.76 8.02
CA VAL A 188 14.37 1.85 8.17
C VAL A 188 14.95 3.09 7.45
N THR A 189 14.41 3.41 6.28
CA THR A 189 14.86 4.54 5.48
C THR A 189 13.97 5.75 5.69
N GLY A 190 14.61 6.86 6.09
CA GLY A 190 13.98 8.19 6.12
C GLY A 190 13.08 8.44 7.34
N VAL A 191 13.19 9.63 7.91
CA VAL A 191 12.12 10.19 8.74
C VAL A 191 10.97 10.54 7.79
N PRO A 192 9.71 10.21 8.09
CA PRO A 192 8.57 10.65 7.29
C PRO A 192 8.63 12.15 7.06
N THR A 193 8.80 12.58 5.81
CA THR A 193 8.85 14.01 5.50
C THR A 193 7.43 14.52 5.31
N GLN A 194 7.06 15.57 6.07
CA GLN A 194 5.88 16.37 5.74
C GLN A 194 6.01 16.94 4.30
N PRO A 195 4.88 17.13 3.59
CA PRO A 195 4.90 17.47 2.18
C PRO A 195 5.68 18.76 1.88
N PRO A 196 6.42 18.85 0.77
CA PRO A 196 6.88 20.12 0.23
C PRO A 196 5.66 20.99 -0.12
N LYS A 197 5.78 22.32 0.03
CA LYS A 197 4.79 23.26 -0.53
C LYS A 197 4.67 22.99 -2.04
N MET A 198 3.43 22.76 -2.50
CA MET A 198 3.07 22.28 -3.84
C MET A 198 3.86 22.95 -4.99
N ALA A 199 4.33 22.10 -5.91
CA ALA A 199 4.45 22.41 -7.32
C ALA A 199 3.77 21.28 -8.11
N ASP A 200 3.20 21.63 -9.26
CA ASP A 200 2.07 21.00 -9.95
C ASP A 200 2.16 19.50 -10.26
N ALA A 201 0.96 18.92 -10.35
CA ALA A 201 0.65 17.54 -10.67
C ALA A 201 1.01 17.18 -12.12
N ASP A 202 1.57 15.98 -12.32
CA ASP A 202 1.34 15.19 -13.53
C ASP A 202 1.80 13.72 -13.37
N CYS A 203 0.94 12.82 -13.85
CA CYS A 203 1.10 11.39 -14.16
C CYS A 203 1.65 10.41 -13.10
N TRP A 204 0.76 9.51 -12.65
CA TRP A 204 1.12 8.25 -11.98
C TRP A 204 1.54 7.21 -13.02
N LEU A 205 2.86 7.11 -13.23
CA LEU A 205 3.58 6.18 -14.13
C LEU A 205 3.42 6.44 -15.64
#